data_AF-A0A8H9M9I2-F1
#
_entry.id   AF-A0A8H9M9I2-F1
#
_cell.length_a   1.000
_cell.length_b   1.000
_cell.length_c   1.000
_cell.angle_alpha   90.00
_cell.angle_beta   90.00
_cell.angle_gamma   90.00
#
_symmetry.space_group_name_H-M   'P 1'
#
loop_
_entity.id
_entity.type
_entity.pdbx_description
1 polymer ?
#
loop_
_entity_poly.entity_id
_entity_poly.type
_entity_poly.pdbx_seq_one_letter_code
_entity_poly.pdbx_strand_id
1 'polypeptide(L)'
;MDWMSGVEVNPDSHQESIAGLGAVLGGRRGYDAVAERHPGKAGEQPYGGAWRGPVFVLTHHPEDARAVVRLPRHRAGPVGPRPRR
;
A
#
# COMPACT_ATOMS: atom_id res chain seq x y z
N MET A 1 15.94 3.22 -11.44
CA MET A 1 15.67 4.60 -10.99
C MET A 1 16.97 5.37 -11.16
N ASP A 2 17.53 5.33 -12.37
CA ASP A 2 18.99 5.49 -12.50
C ASP A 2 19.37 6.98 -12.55
N TRP A 3 18.42 7.82 -12.96
CA TRP A 3 18.52 9.27 -12.86
C TRP A 3 18.62 9.78 -11.41
N MET A 4 18.15 9.01 -10.41
CA MET A 4 18.31 9.33 -8.97
C MET A 4 19.56 8.71 -8.36
N SER A 5 20.39 8.03 -9.16
CA SER A 5 21.64 7.44 -8.66
C SER A 5 22.57 8.54 -8.14
N GLY A 6 23.07 8.37 -6.90
CA GLY A 6 23.93 9.35 -6.24
C GLY A 6 23.20 10.46 -5.49
N VAL A 7 21.86 10.45 -5.46
CA VAL A 7 21.09 11.33 -4.58
C VAL A 7 21.11 10.75 -3.16
N GLU A 8 21.70 11.49 -2.23
CA GLU A 8 21.60 11.20 -0.80
C GLU A 8 20.33 11.84 -0.24
N VAL A 9 19.55 11.05 0.50
CA VAL A 9 18.38 11.54 1.19
C VAL A 9 18.72 11.70 2.67
N ASN A 10 18.46 12.88 3.23
CA ASN A 10 18.63 13.09 4.66
C ASN A 10 17.74 12.08 5.42
N PRO A 11 18.28 11.28 6.36
CA PRO A 11 17.51 10.28 7.12
C PRO A 11 16.28 10.86 7.84
N ASP A 12 16.34 12.12 8.24
CA ASP A 12 15.27 12.81 8.96
C ASP A 12 14.18 13.36 8.03
N SER A 13 14.44 13.50 6.73
CA SER A 13 13.51 14.10 5.76
C SER A 13 12.18 13.34 5.65
N HIS A 14 12.18 12.07 6.03
CA HIS A 14 11.02 11.19 5.95
C HIS A 14 10.16 11.22 7.22
N GLN A 15 10.69 11.67 8.37
CA GLN A 15 10.07 11.47 9.68
C GLN A 15 8.73 12.21 9.82
N GLU A 16 8.68 13.47 9.40
CA GLU A 16 7.44 14.26 9.43
C GLU A 16 6.36 13.65 8.53
N SER A 17 6.75 13.19 7.33
CA SER A 17 5.83 12.52 6.43
C SER A 17 5.29 11.22 7.03
N ILE A 18 6.15 10.37 7.58
CA ILE A 18 5.73 9.10 8.20
C ILE A 18 4.76 9.34 9.36
N ALA A 19 5.05 10.33 10.21
CA ALA A 19 4.24 10.64 11.39
C ALA A 19 2.78 10.99 11.07
N GLY A 20 2.52 11.62 9.92
CA GLY A 20 1.17 12.00 9.48
C GLY A 20 0.45 10.96 8.61
N LEU A 21 1.12 9.90 8.16
CA LEU A 21 0.57 8.95 7.19
C LEU A 21 -0.16 7.78 7.85
N GLY A 22 -1.35 7.47 7.34
CA GLY A 22 -2.11 6.28 7.75
C GLY A 22 -1.87 5.05 6.87
N ALA A 23 -1.40 5.23 5.64
CA ALA A 23 -1.17 4.15 4.67
C ALA A 23 -0.22 4.60 3.55
N VAL A 24 0.43 3.64 2.90
CA VAL A 24 1.14 3.83 1.64
C VAL A 24 0.35 3.18 0.51
N LEU A 25 0.27 3.86 -0.63
CA LEU A 25 -0.37 3.36 -1.84
C LEU A 25 0.64 3.41 -3.00
N GLY A 26 0.83 2.29 -3.69
CA GLY A 26 1.77 2.20 -4.81
C GLY A 26 1.24 1.33 -5.94
N GLY A 27 1.79 1.48 -7.14
CA GLY A 27 1.47 0.61 -8.28
C GLY A 27 2.17 -0.74 -8.22
N ARG A 28 1.56 -1.77 -8.80
CA ARG A 28 2.08 -3.16 -8.91
C ARG A 28 3.56 -3.23 -9.27
N ARG A 29 3.94 -2.60 -10.39
CA ARG A 29 5.32 -2.59 -10.90
C ARG A 29 6.34 -2.05 -9.90
N GLY A 30 5.97 -1.00 -9.15
CA GLY A 30 6.85 -0.41 -8.14
C GLY A 30 7.06 -1.37 -6.97
N TYR A 31 5.98 -2.00 -6.51
CA TYR A 31 6.08 -3.01 -5.46
C TYR A 31 6.92 -4.22 -5.90
N ASP A 32 6.76 -4.72 -7.12
CA ASP A 32 7.55 -5.88 -7.61
C ASP A 32 9.05 -5.60 -7.62
N ALA A 33 9.45 -4.42 -8.11
CA ALA A 33 10.86 -4.02 -8.13
C ALA A 33 11.48 -3.99 -6.72
N VAL A 34 10.68 -3.63 -5.71
CA VAL A 34 11.09 -3.66 -4.30
C VAL A 34 11.09 -5.09 -3.76
N ALA A 35 10.09 -5.90 -4.10
CA ALA A 35 9.97 -7.29 -3.67
C ALA A 35 11.08 -8.19 -4.21
N GLU A 36 11.55 -7.93 -5.44
CA GLU A 36 12.71 -8.60 -6.03
C GLU A 36 13.98 -8.33 -5.22
N ARG A 37 14.17 -7.08 -4.76
CA ARG A 37 15.34 -6.66 -3.96
C ARG A 37 15.23 -7.07 -2.49
N HIS A 38 14.01 -7.10 -1.96
CA HIS A 38 13.71 -7.40 -0.56
C HIS A 38 12.61 -8.48 -0.44
N PRO A 39 12.93 -9.75 -0.77
CA PRO A 39 11.95 -10.83 -0.76
C PRO A 39 11.24 -10.96 0.59
N GLY A 40 9.91 -10.93 0.55
CA GLY A 40 9.06 -11.03 1.74
C GLY A 40 8.98 -9.77 2.62
N LYS A 41 9.74 -8.71 2.31
CA LYS A 41 9.80 -7.48 3.11
C LYS A 41 9.41 -6.22 2.35
N ALA A 42 8.86 -6.35 1.14
CA ALA A 42 8.52 -5.22 0.28
C ALA A 42 7.59 -4.19 0.96
N GLY A 43 6.67 -4.64 1.80
CA GLY A 43 5.76 -3.76 2.56
C GLY A 43 6.44 -2.91 3.64
N GLU A 44 7.63 -3.31 4.10
CA GLU A 44 8.42 -2.56 5.09
C GLU A 44 9.33 -1.52 4.44
N GLN A 45 9.64 -1.68 3.15
CA GLN A 45 10.63 -0.85 2.45
C GLN A 45 10.25 0.61 2.17
N PRO A 46 8.97 1.07 2.22
CA PRO A 46 8.71 2.49 2.08
C PRO A 46 9.52 3.32 3.08
N TYR A 47 9.97 4.51 2.65
CA TYR A 47 10.81 5.40 3.45
C TYR A 47 12.10 4.72 3.96
N GLY A 48 12.73 3.90 3.10
CA GLY A 48 14.02 3.26 3.42
C GLY A 48 13.94 2.20 4.51
N GLY A 49 12.79 1.56 4.70
CA GLY A 49 12.60 0.56 5.76
C GLY A 49 11.94 1.09 7.03
N ALA A 50 11.68 2.40 7.12
CA ALA A 50 11.12 3.02 8.32
C ALA A 50 9.60 2.81 8.45
N TRP A 51 8.92 2.40 7.39
CA TRP A 51 7.46 2.25 7.39
C TRP A 51 6.98 0.97 8.07
N ARG A 52 5.94 1.08 8.91
CA ARG A 52 5.30 -0.06 9.60
C ARG A 52 3.79 -0.16 9.42
N GLY A 53 3.19 0.78 8.67
CA GLY A 53 1.75 0.84 8.47
C GLY A 53 1.27 -0.01 7.28
N PRO A 54 -0.04 0.03 6.96
CA PRO A 54 -0.61 -0.64 5.80
C PRO A 54 0.02 -0.17 4.48
N VAL A 55 0.24 -1.12 3.56
CA VAL A 55 0.64 -0.86 2.17
C VAL A 55 -0.40 -1.46 1.23
N PHE A 56 -0.95 -0.64 0.34
CA PHE A 56 -1.91 -1.04 -0.69
C PHE A 56 -1.26 -0.99 -2.06
N VAL A 57 -1.53 -2.03 -2.87
CA VAL A 57 -0.98 -2.15 -4.22
C VAL A 57 -2.10 -2.01 -5.24
N LEU A 58 -2.01 -0.99 -6.09
CA LEU A 58 -2.89 -0.79 -7.23
C LEU A 58 -2.48 -1.72 -8.37
N THR A 59 -3.38 -2.61 -8.77
CA THR A 59 -3.16 -3.59 -9.84
C THR A 59 -4.45 -3.85 -10.61
N HIS A 60 -4.33 -4.13 -11.91
CA HIS A 60 -5.42 -4.70 -12.71
C HIS A 60 -5.48 -6.24 -12.61
N HIS A 61 -4.47 -6.86 -11.99
CA HIS A 61 -4.33 -8.30 -11.78
C HIS A 61 -4.55 -8.63 -10.30
N PRO A 62 -5.82 -8.67 -9.82
CA PRO A 62 -6.10 -8.96 -8.42
C PRO A 62 -5.68 -10.37 -7.99
N GLU A 63 -5.51 -11.30 -8.92
CA GLU A 63 -4.96 -12.65 -8.69
C GLU A 63 -3.53 -12.64 -8.14
N ASP A 64 -2.74 -11.60 -8.42
CA ASP A 64 -1.39 -11.43 -7.91
C ASP A 64 -1.38 -11.02 -6.42
N ALA A 65 -2.52 -10.55 -5.91
CA ALA A 65 -2.66 -10.31 -4.48
C ALA A 65 -2.75 -11.68 -3.80
N ARG A 66 -1.71 -12.02 -3.02
CA ARG A 66 -1.76 -13.18 -2.12
C ARG A 66 -3.05 -13.08 -1.31
N ALA A 67 -3.91 -14.08 -1.39
CA ALA A 67 -5.25 -14.04 -0.82
C ALA A 67 -5.20 -13.63 0.66
N VAL A 68 -5.44 -12.36 0.95
CA VAL A 68 -5.77 -11.91 2.29
C VAL A 68 -7.16 -12.45 2.55
N VAL A 69 -7.40 -13.02 3.75
CA VAL A 69 -8.73 -13.49 4.18
C VAL A 69 -9.79 -12.57 3.61
N ARG A 70 -10.61 -13.13 2.70
CA ARG A 70 -11.68 -12.39 2.07
C ARG A 70 -12.67 -12.06 3.18
N LEU A 71 -12.70 -10.78 3.59
CA LEU A 71 -13.72 -10.31 4.51
C LEU A 71 -15.09 -10.71 3.92
N PRO A 72 -15.98 -11.31 4.73
CA PRO A 72 -17.27 -11.73 4.24
C PRO A 72 -17.95 -10.52 3.58
N ARG A 73 -18.36 -10.69 2.33
CA ARG A 73 -19.11 -9.65 1.63
C ARG A 73 -20.36 -9.38 2.43
N HIS A 74 -20.47 -8.18 2.97
CA HIS A 74 -21.71 -7.75 3.61
C HIS A 74 -22.79 -7.81 2.53
N ARG A 75 -23.68 -8.80 2.64
CA ARG A 75 -24.84 -8.88 1.76
C ARG A 75 -25.65 -7.63 2.06
N ALA A 76 -25.72 -6.70 1.10
CA ALA A 76 -26.65 -5.60 1.19
C ALA A 76 -28.04 -6.23 1.33
N GLY A 77 -28.65 -6.09 2.51
CA GLY A 77 -30.03 -6.45 2.71
C GLY A 77 -30.90 -5.61 1.76
N PRO A 78 -32.11 -6.08 1.43
CA PRO A 78 -33.01 -5.31 0.58
C PRO A 78 -33.19 -3.90 1.18
N VAL A 79 -32.94 -2.88 0.36
CA VAL A 79 -33.22 -1.49 0.73
C VAL A 79 -34.74 -1.36 0.80
N GLY A 80 -35.26 -1.36 2.02
CA GLY A 80 -36.68 -1.13 2.28
C GLY A 80 -37.13 0.25 1.78
N PRO A 81 -38.40 0.42 1.41
CA PRO A 81 -38.91 1.68 0.90
C PRO A 81 -38.73 2.80 1.93
N ARG A 82 -38.19 3.94 1.48
CA ARG A 82 -38.07 5.15 2.32
C ARG A 82 -39.47 5.64 2.72
N PRO A 83 -39.69 6.03 3.99
CA PRO A 83 -40.96 6.58 4.43
C PRO A 83 -41.24 7.89 3.67
N ARG A 84 -42.43 7.98 3.07
CA ARG A 84 -42.94 9.25 2.54
C ARG A 84 -43.34 10.11 3.75
N ARG A 85 -42.75 11.30 3.83
CA ARG A 85 -43.21 12.37 4.73
C ARG A 85 -44.53 12.93 4.23
#